data_AF-A0A968FSQ2-F1
#
_entry.id   AF-A0A968FSQ2-F1
#
_cell.length_a   1.000
_cell.length_b   1.000
_cell.length_c   1.000
_cell.angle_alpha   90.00
_cell.angle_beta   90.00
_cell.angle_gamma   90.00
#
_symmetry.space_group_name_H-M   'P 1'
#
loop_
_entity.id
_entity.type
_entity.pdbx_description
1 polymer ?
#
loop_
_entity_poly.entity_id
_entity_poly.type
_entity_poly.pdbx_seq_one_letter_code
_entity_poly.pdbx_strand_id
1 'polypeptide(L)' 'EVLLMIEPYVKPGITTGRLNDLCHEYIVSRGAYPSPLDYRGFPKSICASVNDEICHGIPSDRKLRNGDIVNLDIT' A
#
# COMPACT_ATOMS: atom_id res chain seq x y z
N GLU A 1 -4.60 -12.37 -3.79
CA GLU A 1 -5.56 -11.64 -4.66
C GLU A 1 -5.37 -10.13 -4.62
N VAL A 2 -5.31 -9.50 -3.45
CA VAL A 2 -5.11 -8.04 -3.32
C VAL A 2 -3.86 -7.54 -4.04
N LEU A 3 -2.73 -8.24 -3.90
CA LEU A 3 -1.47 -7.85 -4.57
C LEU A 3 -1.56 -7.88 -6.10
N LEU A 4 -2.37 -8.78 -6.67
CA LEU A 4 -2.63 -8.81 -8.11
C LEU A 4 -3.61 -7.71 -8.54
N MET A 5 -4.62 -7.44 -7.70
CA MET A 5 -5.59 -6.38 -7.96
C MET A 5 -4.94 -5.00 -8.03
N ILE A 6 -3.95 -4.74 -7.18
CA ILE A 6 -3.34 -3.41 -7.08
C ILE A 6 -2.33 -3.10 -8.19
N GLU A 7 -1.73 -4.12 -8.81
CA GLU A 7 -0.73 -4.02 -9.87
C GLU A 7 -1.02 -2.94 -10.94
N PRO A 8 -2.20 -2.90 -11.60
CA PRO A 8 -2.50 -1.90 -12.64
C PRO A 8 -2.56 -0.44 -12.14
N TYR A 9 -2.61 -0.23 -10.83
CA TYR A 9 -2.63 1.11 -10.23
C TYR A 9 -1.23 1.62 -9.88
N VAL A 10 -0.22 0.75 -9.82
CA VAL A 10 1.18 1.13 -9.50
C VAL A 10 1.81 1.81 -10.72
N LYS A 11 1.62 3.13 -10.82
CA LYS A 11 2.10 3.94 -11.94
C LYS A 11 2.57 5.32 -11.49
N PRO A 12 3.46 5.99 -12.24
CA PRO A 12 3.91 7.34 -11.91
C PRO A 12 2.73 8.29 -11.65
N GLY A 13 2.86 9.09 -10.59
CA GLY A 13 1.88 10.10 -10.17
C GLY A 13 0.86 9.63 -9.13
N ILE A 14 0.68 8.32 -8.91
CA ILE A 14 -0.18 7.81 -7.83
C ILE A 14 0.49 8.00 -6.47
N THR A 15 -0.27 8.31 -5.43
CA THR A 15 0.25 8.36 -4.05
C THR A 15 0.25 6.97 -3.42
N THR A 16 1.20 6.69 -2.52
CA THR A 16 1.15 5.44 -1.73
C THR A 16 -0.09 5.38 -0.85
N GLY A 17 -0.58 6.54 -0.38
CA GLY A 17 -1.88 6.66 0.29
C GLY A 17 -3.05 6.18 -0.58
N ARG A 18 -3.10 6.54 -1.87
CA ARG A 18 -4.16 6.06 -2.76
C ARG A 18 -4.08 4.55 -3.00
N LEU A 19 -2.87 3.98 -3.08
CA LEU A 19 -2.69 2.54 -3.16
C LEU A 19 -3.21 1.82 -1.90
N ASN A 20 -2.95 2.40 -0.72
CA ASN A 20 -3.52 1.91 0.54
C ASN A 20 -5.05 1.90 0.52
N ASP A 21 -5.70 2.98 0.07
CA ASP A 21 -7.15 3.09 0.09
C ASP A 21 -7.81 2.05 -0.82
N LEU A 22 -7.25 1.84 -2.02
CA LEU A 22 -7.70 0.80 -2.95
C LEU A 22 -7.55 -0.61 -2.36
N CYS A 23 -6.42 -0.90 -1.72
CA CYS A 23 -6.21 -2.17 -1.04
C CYS A 23 -7.18 -2.35 0.15
N HIS A 24 -7.37 -1.31 0.97
CA HIS A 24 -8.28 -1.33 2.11
C HIS A 24 -9.72 -1.63 1.66
N GLU A 25 -10.24 -0.86 0.70
CA GLU A 25 -11.58 -1.04 0.15
C GLU A 25 -11.77 -2.47 -0.38
N TYR A 26 -10.78 -2.98 -1.11
CA TYR A 26 -10.84 -4.33 -1.68
C TYR A 26 -10.81 -5.42 -0.61
N ILE A 27 -9.96 -5.31 0.40
CA ILE A 27 -9.88 -6.26 1.52
C ILE A 27 -11.21 -6.30 2.28
N VAL A 28 -11.74 -5.13 2.66
CA VAL A 28 -12.98 -5.02 3.42
C VAL A 28 -14.19 -5.51 2.61
N SER A 29 -14.23 -5.24 1.30
CA SER A 29 -15.30 -5.72 0.41
C SER A 29 -15.40 -7.26 0.34
N ARG A 30 -14.33 -7.96 0.72
CA ARG A 30 -14.25 -9.43 0.75
C ARG A 30 -14.48 -10.01 2.15
N GLY A 31 -14.90 -9.18 3.11
CA GLY A 31 -15.13 -9.60 4.49
C GLY A 31 -13.84 -9.92 5.27
N ALA A 32 -12.68 -9.47 4.78
CA ALA A 32 -11.40 -9.63 5.45
C ALA A 32 -11.00 -8.36 6.20
N TYR A 33 -10.01 -8.49 7.10
CA TYR A 33 -9.43 -7.38 7.85
C TYR A 33 -7.98 -7.14 7.39
N PRO A 34 -7.56 -5.89 7.11
CA PRO A 34 -6.18 -5.59 6.74
C PRO A 34 -5.27 -5.68 7.97
N SER A 35 -4.49 -6.74 8.08
CA SER A 35 -3.75 -7.09 9.30
C SER A 35 -2.79 -6.00 9.81
N PRO A 36 -2.10 -5.21 8.95
CA PRO A 36 -1.27 -4.11 9.42
C PRO A 36 -2.05 -3.00 10.13
N LEU A 37 -3.34 -2.82 9.84
CA LEU A 37 -4.12 -1.73 10.39
C LEU A 37 -4.24 -1.86 11.92
N ASP A 38 -3.78 -0.83 12.62
CA ASP A 38 -3.70 -0.74 14.09
C ASP A 38 -2.80 -1.79 14.75
N TYR A 39 -2.03 -2.56 13.97
CA TYR A 39 -1.05 -3.48 14.52
C TYR A 39 0.07 -2.70 15.21
N ARG A 40 0.06 -2.73 16.55
CA ARG A 40 0.98 -1.94 17.40
C ARG A 40 0.96 -0.44 17.05
N GLY A 41 -0.20 0.08 16.65
CA GLY A 41 -0.39 1.48 16.26
C GLY A 41 0.05 1.81 14.84
N PHE A 42 0.32 0.82 13.98
CA PHE A 42 0.59 1.09 12.57
C PHE A 42 -0.67 1.67 11.89
N PRO A 43 -0.60 2.84 11.24
CA PRO A 43 -1.79 3.65 10.97
C PRO A 43 -2.49 3.34 9.64
N LYS A 44 -2.02 2.33 8.88
CA LYS A 44 -2.44 2.06 7.50
C LYS A 44 -2.67 0.56 7.27
N SER A 45 -3.34 0.23 6.18
CA SER A 45 -3.79 -1.13 5.88
C SER A 45 -2.74 -1.98 5.15
N ILE A 46 -1.74 -1.35 4.54
CA ILE A 46 -0.61 -2.02 3.88
C ILE A 46 0.68 -1.25 4.19
N CYS A 47 1.83 -1.86 3.96
CA CYS A 47 3.10 -1.13 3.88
C CYS A 47 3.41 -0.79 2.42
N ALA A 48 3.97 0.40 2.18
CA ALA A 48 4.47 0.83 0.88
C ALA A 48 5.86 1.44 1.05
N SER A 49 6.90 0.67 0.71
CA SER A 49 8.30 1.05 0.92
C SER A 49 8.95 1.38 -0.43
N VAL A 50 9.33 2.62 -0.65
CA VAL A 50 9.80 3.12 -1.96
C VAL A 50 11.29 3.47 -1.90
N ASN A 51 12.06 2.92 -2.84
CA ASN A 51 13.51 3.07 -3.00
C ASN A 51 14.34 2.57 -1.80
N ASP A 52 14.89 3.47 -1.00
CA ASP A 52 15.78 3.18 0.12
C ASP A 52 15.05 2.79 1.42
N GLU A 53 13.73 2.92 1.43
CA GLU A 53 12.88 2.41 2.51
C GLU A 53 12.93 0.87 2.54
N ILE A 54 13.56 0.31 3.58
CA ILE A 54 13.81 -1.13 3.69
C ILE A 54 12.50 -1.92 3.82
N CYS A 55 11.64 -1.54 4.77
CA CYS A 55 10.34 -2.15 5.02
C CYS A 55 9.47 -1.19 5.85
N HIS A 56 8.20 -1.55 6.03
CA HIS A 56 7.23 -0.82 6.86
C HIS A 56 7.03 0.65 6.48
N GLY A 57 7.27 1.02 5.22
CA GLY A 57 6.95 2.36 4.72
C GLY A 57 5.46 2.66 4.92
N ILE A 58 5.15 3.81 5.53
CA ILE A 58 3.77 4.22 5.82
C ILE A 58 3.18 4.92 4.59
N PRO A 59 2.07 4.41 4.02
CA PRO A 59 1.33 5.10 2.96
C PRO A 59 1.02 6.57 3.29
N SER A 60 1.34 7.48 2.37
CA SER A 60 1.27 8.93 2.54
C SER A 60 0.97 9.66 1.22
N ASP A 61 1.03 10.99 1.21
CA ASP A 61 0.88 11.82 0.01
C ASP A 61 2.05 11.73 -0.98
N ARG A 62 3.08 10.91 -0.68
CA ARG A 62 4.21 10.66 -1.58
C ARG A 62 3.72 10.06 -2.90
N LYS A 63 3.88 10.82 -3.99
CA LYS A 63 3.65 10.34 -5.36
C LYS A 63 4.82 9.49 -5.85
N LEU A 64 4.51 8.34 -6.45
CA LEU A 64 5.49 7.53 -7.18
C LEU A 64 6.00 8.28 -8.40
N ARG A 65 7.30 8.17 -8.67
CA ARG A 65 7.96 8.77 -9.84
C ARG A 65 8.35 7.67 -10.83
N ASN A 66 8.50 8.04 -12.10
CA ASN A 66 9.03 7.12 -13.09
C ASN A 66 10.47 6.74 -12.70
N GLY A 67 10.74 5.43 -12.60
CA GLY A 67 12.03 4.90 -12.15
C GLY A 67 12.10 4.57 -10.66
N ASP A 68 11.10 4.93 -9.85
CA ASP A 68 11.00 4.44 -8.48
C ASP A 68 10.76 2.92 -8.47
N ILE A 69 11.34 2.23 -7.49
CA ILE A 69 10.95 0.88 -7.12
C ILE A 69 10.12 0.95 -5.84
N VAL A 70 9.07 0.13 -5.74
CA VAL A 70 8.20 0.09 -4.57
C VAL A 70 7.91 -1.35 -4.17
N ASN A 71 8.06 -1.64 -2.89
CA ASN A 71 7.57 -2.85 -2.25
C ASN A 71 6.20 -2.57 -1.63
N LEU A 72 5.22 -3.44 -1.92
CA LEU A 72 3.92 -3.46 -1.25
C LEU A 72 3.80 -4.73 -0.42
N ASP A 73 3.63 -4.57 0.89
CA ASP A 73 3.43 -5.67 1.82
C ASP A 73 1.97 -5.70 2.29
N ILE A 74 1.30 -6.83 2.09
CA ILE A 74 -0.14 -7.01 2.25
C ILE A 74 -0.40 -8.31 3.00
N THR A 75 -1.12 -8.24 4.11
CA THR A 75 -1.50 -9.39 4.95
C THR A 75 -2.99 -9.34 5.31
#